data_AF-A0A2N5UJC8-F1
#
_entry.id   AF-A0A2N5UJC8-F1
#
_cell.length_a   1.000
_cell.length_b   1.000
_cell.length_c   1.000
_cell.angle_alpha   90.00
_cell.angle_beta   90.00
_cell.angle_gamma   90.00
#
_symmetry.space_group_name_H-M   'P 1'
#
loop_
_entity.id
_entity.type
_entity.pdbx_description
1 polymer ?
#
loop_
_entity_poly.entity_id
_entity_poly.type
_entity_poly.pdbx_seq_one_letter_code
_entity_poly.pdbx_strand_id
1 'polypeptide(L)'
;MLFSSSEPPSQPAPPSRTSRAQCWAARDTYFGCLERHHRTQQQQQQQQQPLHRTPALYVPGDEPAAVCTTERDGYHSLCMKSWVEHFNKRVVNQQRAAATQAALSSPSRPP
;
A
#
# COMPACT_ATOMS: atom_id res chain seq x y z
N MET A 1 43.64 9.00 20.79
CA MET A 1 42.30 8.43 20.55
C MET A 1 42.13 8.30 19.05
N LEU A 2 42.17 7.08 18.50
CA LEU A 2 42.03 6.83 17.06
C LEU A 2 40.61 6.28 16.83
N PHE A 3 39.79 7.05 16.11
CA PHE A 3 38.47 6.58 15.66
C PHE A 3 38.68 5.47 14.63
N SER A 4 38.43 4.22 15.06
CA SER A 4 38.31 3.06 14.19
C SER A 4 37.10 3.27 13.28
N SER A 5 37.35 3.73 12.05
CA SER A 5 36.31 3.83 11.02
C SER A 5 35.91 2.43 10.59
N SER A 6 34.85 1.89 11.19
CA SER A 6 34.18 0.72 10.64
C SER A 6 33.50 1.15 9.34
N GLU A 7 33.99 0.63 8.20
CA GLU A 7 33.33 0.78 6.91
C GLU A 7 31.89 0.28 7.01
N PRO A 8 30.88 1.10 6.63
CA PRO A 8 29.50 0.65 6.66
C PRO A 8 29.29 -0.47 5.62
N PRO A 9 28.42 -1.44 5.92
CA PRO A 9 28.10 -2.51 4.99
C PRO A 9 27.68 -1.92 3.63
N SER A 10 28.24 -2.47 2.55
CA SER A 10 27.99 -2.05 1.18
C SER A 10 26.49 -2.15 0.85
N GLN A 11 25.81 -1.01 0.81
CA GLN A 11 24.41 -0.96 0.39
C GLN A 11 24.29 -1.37 -1.08
N PRO A 12 23.24 -2.12 -1.46
CA PRO A 12 23.03 -2.47 -2.86
C PRO A 12 22.92 -1.20 -3.70
N ALA A 13 23.60 -1.19 -4.83
CA ALA A 13 23.59 -0.05 -5.75
C ALA A 13 22.15 0.35 -6.10
N PRO A 14 21.85 1.66 -6.18
CA PRO A 14 20.51 2.12 -6.46
C PRO A 14 20.05 1.64 -7.85
N PRO A 15 18.74 1.36 -8.03
CA PRO A 15 18.19 0.86 -9.27
C PRO A 15 18.29 1.90 -10.40
N SER A 16 18.45 1.41 -11.63
CA SER A 16 18.50 2.24 -12.84
C SER A 16 17.19 3.02 -13.05
N ARG A 17 17.22 4.10 -13.84
CA ARG A 17 16.00 4.88 -14.14
C ARG A 17 14.89 4.02 -14.75
N THR A 18 15.26 3.10 -15.64
CA THR A 18 14.32 2.21 -16.33
C THR A 18 13.68 1.21 -15.35
N SER A 19 14.45 0.58 -14.47
CA SER A 19 13.89 -0.37 -13.50
C SER A 19 12.99 0.34 -12.47
N ARG A 20 13.33 1.57 -12.09
CA ARG A 20 12.46 2.40 -11.24
C ARG A 20 11.12 2.71 -11.91
N ALA A 21 11.14 3.06 -13.21
CA ALA A 21 9.92 3.31 -13.97
C ALA A 21 9.03 2.05 -14.06
N GLN A 22 9.64 0.88 -14.31
CA GLN A 22 8.93 -0.40 -14.33
C GLN A 22 8.29 -0.71 -12.97
N CYS A 23 9.03 -0.54 -11.88
CA CYS A 23 8.50 -0.72 -10.53
C CYS A 23 7.32 0.22 -10.24
N TRP A 24 7.40 1.51 -10.59
CA TRP A 24 6.30 2.46 -10.37
C TRP A 24 5.06 2.08 -11.17
N ALA A 25 5.22 1.65 -12.43
CA ALA A 25 4.11 1.18 -13.24
C ALA A 25 3.44 -0.07 -12.63
N ALA A 26 4.24 -1.03 -12.15
CA ALA A 26 3.74 -2.24 -11.50
C ALA A 26 3.03 -1.93 -10.17
N ARG A 27 3.59 -1.02 -9.37
CA ARG A 27 2.98 -0.50 -8.14
C ARG A 27 1.61 0.10 -8.41
N ASP A 28 1.53 1.01 -9.39
CA ASP A 28 0.29 1.73 -9.68
C ASP A 28 -0.79 0.77 -10.21
N THR A 29 -0.39 -0.23 -11.00
CA THR A 29 -1.29 -1.30 -11.48
C THR A 29 -1.83 -2.14 -10.31
N TYR A 30 -0.96 -2.58 -9.40
CA TYR A 30 -1.35 -3.37 -8.23
C TYR A 30 -2.25 -2.58 -7.26
N PHE A 31 -1.86 -1.36 -6.88
CA PHE A 31 -2.64 -0.54 -5.96
C PHE A 31 -3.97 -0.10 -6.58
N GLY A 32 -4.02 0.17 -7.88
CA GLY A 32 -5.27 0.44 -8.60
C GLY A 32 -6.20 -0.78 -8.68
N CYS A 33 -5.66 -2.01 -8.66
CA CYS A 33 -6.48 -3.21 -8.54
C CYS A 33 -7.09 -3.32 -7.12
N LEU A 34 -6.28 -3.15 -6.08
CA LEU A 34 -6.74 -3.22 -4.68
C LEU A 34 -7.83 -2.19 -4.39
N GLU A 35 -7.64 -0.94 -4.81
CA GLU A 35 -8.61 0.13 -4.59
C GLU A 35 -9.95 -0.15 -5.28
N ARG A 36 -9.94 -0.64 -6.52
CA ARG A 36 -11.17 -1.02 -7.23
C ARG A 36 -11.91 -2.14 -6.50
N HIS A 37 -11.21 -3.19 -6.07
CA HIS A 37 -11.82 -4.29 -5.32
C HIS A 37 -12.38 -3.81 -3.97
N HIS A 38 -11.62 -2.99 -3.24
CA HIS A 38 -12.05 -2.43 -1.96
C HIS A 38 -13.31 -1.58 -2.10
N ARG A 39 -13.38 -0.71 -3.11
CA ARG A 39 -14.58 0.08 -3.43
C ARG A 39 -15.78 -0.79 -3.77
N THR A 40 -15.59 -1.83 -4.57
CA THR A 40 -16.66 -2.78 -4.91
C THR A 40 -17.19 -3.51 -3.66
N GLN A 41 -16.29 -3.95 -2.77
CA GLN A 41 -16.65 -4.59 -1.50
C GLN A 41 -17.44 -3.65 -0.57
N GLN A 42 -17.04 -2.38 -0.49
CA GLN A 42 -17.78 -1.37 0.29
C GLN A 42 -19.21 -1.15 -0.23
N GLN A 43 -19.40 -1.15 -1.56
CA GLN A 43 -20.73 -1.00 -2.15
C GLN A 43 -21.63 -2.20 -1.86
N GLN A 44 -21.08 -3.42 -1.95
CA GLN A 44 -21.82 -4.65 -1.66
C GLN A 44 -22.20 -4.76 -0.17
N GLN A 45 -21.36 -4.26 0.73
CA GLN A 45 -21.62 -4.27 2.16
C GLN A 45 -22.85 -3.47 2.59
N GLN A 46 -23.23 -2.43 1.84
CA GLN A 46 -24.47 -1.69 2.13
C GLN A 46 -25.73 -2.52 1.90
N GLN A 47 -25.63 -3.69 1.25
CA GLN A 47 -26.77 -4.54 0.90
C GLN A 47 -26.90 -5.81 1.76
N GLN A 48 -25.93 -6.19 2.61
CA GLN A 48 -25.94 -7.49 3.33
C GLN A 48 -25.48 -7.43 4.80
N GLN A 49 -26.04 -8.36 5.60
CA GLN A 49 -26.03 -8.55 7.07
C GLN A 49 -24.63 -8.59 7.76
N PRO A 50 -24.53 -8.38 9.11
CA PRO A 50 -23.40 -7.72 9.77
C PRO A 50 -22.18 -8.60 10.12
N LEU A 51 -22.08 -9.84 9.64
CA LEU A 51 -21.03 -10.77 10.12
C LEU A 51 -19.68 -10.62 9.40
N HIS A 52 -19.65 -10.08 8.17
CA HIS A 52 -18.41 -9.84 7.43
C HIS A 52 -18.23 -8.35 7.17
N ARG A 53 -17.74 -7.61 8.17
CA ARG A 53 -17.42 -6.19 8.02
C ARG A 53 -16.17 -6.04 7.15
N THR A 54 -16.31 -5.27 6.06
CA THR A 54 -15.23 -4.98 5.12
C THR A 54 -14.30 -4.01 5.85
N PRO A 55 -12.98 -4.27 5.85
CA PRO A 55 -12.04 -3.36 6.46
C PRO A 55 -12.21 -1.93 5.92
N ALA A 56 -12.09 -0.93 6.79
CA ALA A 56 -12.21 0.47 6.37
C ALA A 56 -11.12 0.92 5.38
N LEU A 57 -10.00 0.20 5.36
CA LEU A 57 -8.83 0.44 4.52
C LEU A 57 -8.35 -0.87 3.91
N TYR A 58 -7.68 -0.82 2.77
CA TYR A 58 -7.01 -1.99 2.19
C TYR A 58 -5.53 -2.00 2.60
N VAL A 59 -5.00 -3.19 2.88
CA VAL A 59 -3.59 -3.41 3.19
C VAL A 59 -2.97 -4.26 2.09
N PRO A 60 -2.02 -3.73 1.31
CA PRO A 60 -1.35 -4.51 0.28
C PRO A 60 -0.59 -5.70 0.89
N GLY A 61 -0.92 -6.90 0.44
CA GLY A 61 -0.38 -8.18 0.90
C GLY A 61 -1.33 -8.99 1.79
N ASP A 62 -2.37 -8.37 2.34
CA ASP A 62 -3.41 -9.04 3.15
C ASP A 62 -4.69 -9.36 2.34
N GLU A 63 -4.69 -9.10 1.03
CA GLU A 63 -5.81 -9.49 0.17
C GLU A 63 -5.91 -11.02 0.00
N PRO A 64 -7.13 -11.56 -0.17
CA PRO A 64 -7.31 -12.98 -0.47
C PRO A 64 -6.60 -13.35 -1.78
N ALA A 65 -6.08 -14.57 -1.86
CA ALA A 65 -5.27 -15.06 -2.99
C ALA A 65 -5.99 -15.10 -4.35
N ALA A 66 -7.28 -14.77 -4.43
CA ALA A 66 -8.00 -14.61 -5.70
C ALA A 66 -7.97 -13.15 -6.23
N VAL A 67 -7.51 -12.19 -5.42
CA VAL A 67 -7.59 -10.76 -5.73
C VAL A 67 -6.20 -10.23 -6.09
N CYS A 68 -6.10 -9.63 -7.28
CA CYS A 68 -4.93 -8.87 -7.74
C CYS A 68 -3.59 -9.64 -7.70
N THR A 69 -3.60 -10.97 -7.79
CA THR A 69 -2.39 -11.78 -7.63
C THR A 69 -1.38 -11.58 -8.73
N THR A 70 -1.82 -11.53 -9.99
CA THR A 70 -0.93 -11.28 -11.13
C THR A 70 -0.23 -9.93 -11.01
N GLU A 71 -0.96 -8.88 -10.63
CA GLU A 71 -0.43 -7.55 -10.41
C GLU A 71 0.51 -7.51 -9.21
N ARG A 72 0.17 -8.21 -8.13
CA ARG A 72 1.03 -8.34 -6.94
C ARG A 72 2.36 -8.99 -7.30
N ASP A 73 2.33 -10.10 -8.03
CA ASP A 73 3.55 -10.83 -8.38
C ASP A 73 4.44 -9.99 -9.31
N GLY A 74 3.83 -9.25 -10.25
CA GLY A 74 4.53 -8.24 -11.05
C GLY A 74 5.14 -7.12 -10.20
N TYR A 75 4.41 -6.61 -9.22
CA TYR A 75 4.90 -5.60 -8.28
C TYR A 75 6.08 -6.09 -7.43
N HIS A 76 5.97 -7.28 -6.84
CA HIS A 76 7.04 -7.86 -6.01
C HIS A 76 8.29 -8.28 -6.82
N SER A 77 8.13 -8.64 -8.10
CA SER A 77 9.25 -9.00 -8.97
C SER A 77 9.98 -7.80 -9.56
N LEU A 78 9.27 -6.73 -9.91
CA LEU A 78 9.85 -5.54 -10.53
C LEU A 78 10.39 -4.52 -9.50
N CYS A 79 9.89 -4.55 -8.27
CA CYS A 79 10.30 -3.63 -7.22
C CYS A 79 11.31 -4.23 -6.25
N MET A 80 12.20 -3.38 -5.74
CA MET A 80 13.08 -3.75 -4.63
C MET A 80 12.25 -3.97 -3.36
N LYS A 81 12.64 -4.94 -2.52
CA LYS A 81 11.94 -5.26 -1.27
C LYS A 81 11.75 -4.04 -0.36
N SER A 82 12.79 -3.22 -0.19
CA SER A 82 12.72 -2.00 0.62
C SER A 82 11.75 -0.95 0.06
N TRP A 83 11.57 -0.91 -1.25
CA TRP A 83 10.60 -0.04 -1.90
C TRP A 83 9.18 -0.56 -1.69
N VAL A 84 8.97 -1.87 -1.83
CA VAL A 84 7.68 -2.52 -1.58
C VAL A 84 7.22 -2.24 -0.15
N GLU A 85 8.09 -2.47 0.83
CA GLU A 85 7.81 -2.20 2.23
C GLU A 85 7.43 -0.72 2.46
N HIS A 86 8.22 0.21 1.89
CA HIS A 86 7.94 1.64 2.02
C HIS A 86 6.60 2.03 1.40
N PHE A 87 6.30 1.57 0.18
CA PHE A 87 5.08 1.91 -0.52
C PHE A 87 3.83 1.31 0.16
N ASN A 88 3.90 0.06 0.61
CA ASN A 88 2.80 -0.59 1.33
C ASN A 88 2.48 0.15 2.63
N LYS A 89 3.50 0.55 3.39
CA LYS A 89 3.33 1.39 4.58
C LYS A 89 2.74 2.76 4.23
N ARG A 90 3.24 3.40 3.17
CA ARG A 90 2.81 4.74 2.76
C ARG A 90 1.34 4.78 2.36
N VAL A 91 0.85 3.80 1.59
CA VAL A 91 -0.55 3.79 1.14
C VAL A 91 -1.52 3.58 2.30
N VAL A 92 -1.18 2.72 3.27
CA VAL A 92 -2.00 2.54 4.49
C VAL A 92 -2.01 3.82 5.33
N ASN A 93 -0.86 4.47 5.49
CA ASN A 93 -0.78 5.73 6.22
C ASN A 93 -1.59 6.85 5.55
N GLN A 94 -1.56 6.93 4.21
CA GLN A 94 -2.34 7.91 3.46
C GLN A 94 -3.85 7.67 3.64
N GLN A 95 -4.30 6.42 3.59
CA GLN A 95 -5.71 6.07 3.85
C GLN A 95 -6.13 6.47 5.27
N ARG A 96 -5.30 6.20 6.28
CA ARG A 96 -5.55 6.60 7.67
C ARG A 96 -5.62 8.12 7.82
N ALA A 97 -4.68 8.85 7.22
CA ALA A 97 -4.67 10.30 7.24
C ALA A 97 -5.93 10.88 6.57
N ALA A 98 -6.35 10.32 5.43
CA ALA A 98 -7.59 10.73 4.75
C ALA A 98 -8.83 10.48 5.62
N ALA A 99 -8.91 9.33 6.31
CA ALA A 99 -10.01 9.03 7.22
C ALA A 99 -10.04 9.99 8.42
N THR A 100 -8.88 10.30 9.01
CA THR A 100 -8.78 11.31 10.08
C THR A 100 -9.21 12.68 9.58
N GLN A 101 -8.73 13.11 8.41
CA GLN A 101 -9.12 14.39 7.82
C GLN A 101 -10.61 14.46 7.55
N ALA A 102 -11.21 13.41 6.97
CA ALA A 102 -12.64 13.33 6.71
C ALA A 102 -13.48 13.42 8.00
N ALA A 103 -13.02 12.80 9.09
CA ALA A 103 -13.69 12.89 10.38
C ALA A 103 -13.62 14.29 11.00
N LEU A 104 -12.51 15.02 10.79
CA LEU A 104 -12.35 16.41 11.25
C LEU A 104 -13.16 17.40 10.42
N SER A 105 -13.30 17.17 9.11
CA SER A 105 -14.06 18.05 8.22
C SER A 105 -15.57 17.82 8.24
N SER A 106 -16.06 16.78 8.92
CA SER A 106 -17.48 16.45 8.95
C SER A 106 -18.24 17.38 9.93
N PRO A 107 -19.25 18.15 9.47
CA PRO A 107 -19.94 19.17 10.29
C PRO A 107 -20.82 18.58 11.41
N SER A 108 -20.94 17.25 11.50
CA SER A 108 -21.84 16.52 12.40
C SER A 108 -21.19 16.06 13.72
N ARG A 109 -20.05 16.61 14.14
CA ARG A 109 -19.49 16.34 15.49
C ARG A 109 -20.08 17.36 16.48
N PRO A 110 -21.04 16.98 17.35
CA PRO A 110 -21.42 17.83 18.47
C PRO A 110 -20.19 18.01 19.41
N PRO A 111 -20.10 19.16 20.12
CA PRO A 111 -19.00 19.47 21.02
C PRO A 111 -18.83 18.44 22.15
#